data_AF-A0A1L5KL19-F1
#
_entry.id   AF-A0A1L5KL19-F1
#
_cell.length_a   1.000
_cell.length_b   1.000
_cell.length_c   1.000
_cell.angle_alpha   90.00
_cell.angle_beta   90.00
_cell.angle_gamma   90.00
#
_symmetry.space_group_name_H-M   'P 1'
#
loop_
_entity.id
_entity.type
_entity.pdbx_description
1 polymer ?
#
loop_
_entity_poly.entity_id
_entity_poly.type
_entity_poly.pdbx_seq_one_letter_code
_entity_poly.pdbx_strand_id
1 'polypeptide(L)'
;GVILLNIGQIPAVLERIFSEAFGLRQAVAGGIGPVIMNGVKRGLFSNEAGSGSAPCAAATAKTDHPAKVGLVQALGVFIDTIVICSCTAFLMLLAPDEITGSLAGMDLLQAAMGYHLGKFGVIFIAVILWLFSFSTFLGILYYARSNVSYLFGDSWAAQTAYKVLALVMLFIGGLAAYTIVWDLGDVGVGLMTIFNLIALYPMAGEALASLKDYEEKRAKGVL
;
A
#
# COMPACT_ATOMS: atom_id res chain seq x y z
N GLY A 1 12.10 -17.64 -3.23
CA GLY A 1 12.79 -18.70 -2.48
C GLY A 1 11.80 -19.60 -1.77
N VAL A 2 11.31 -19.17 -0.61
CA VAL A 2 10.38 -19.95 0.25
C VAL A 2 9.16 -20.47 -0.51
N ILE A 3 8.47 -19.61 -1.27
CA ILE A 3 7.27 -19.98 -2.05
C ILE A 3 7.58 -21.07 -3.08
N LEU A 4 8.71 -20.98 -3.78
CA LEU A 4 9.11 -21.97 -4.79
C LEU A 4 9.43 -23.33 -4.16
N LEU A 5 10.05 -23.33 -2.98
CA LEU A 5 10.34 -24.56 -2.23
C LEU A 5 9.07 -25.22 -1.68
N ASN A 6 8.00 -24.45 -1.50
CA ASN A 6 6.71 -24.92 -0.99
C ASN A 6 5.61 -24.86 -2.06
N ILE A 7 5.98 -24.96 -3.34
CA ILE A 7 5.03 -24.77 -4.46
C ILE A 7 3.85 -25.74 -4.41
N GLY A 8 4.06 -26.95 -3.88
CA GLY A 8 3.00 -27.95 -3.71
C GLY A 8 1.93 -27.57 -2.68
N GLN A 9 2.22 -26.62 -1.77
CA GLN A 9 1.28 -26.16 -0.75
C GLN A 9 0.49 -24.91 -1.20
N ILE A 10 0.90 -24.26 -2.29
CA ILE A 10 0.25 -23.04 -2.80
C ILE A 10 -1.23 -23.25 -3.14
N PRO A 11 -1.66 -24.37 -3.76
CA PRO A 11 -3.08 -24.62 -3.98
C PRO A 11 -3.89 -24.62 -2.67
N ALA A 12 -3.36 -25.23 -1.61
CA ALA A 12 -4.02 -25.25 -0.29
C ALA A 12 -4.06 -23.87 0.37
N VAL A 13 -2.99 -23.06 0.22
CA VAL A 13 -2.98 -21.66 0.68
C VAL A 13 -4.04 -20.83 -0.04
N LEU A 14 -4.20 -21.01 -1.36
CA LEU A 14 -5.24 -20.32 -2.12
C LEU A 14 -6.63 -20.77 -1.69
N GLU A 15 -6.86 -22.07 -1.54
CA GLU A 15 -8.13 -22.62 -1.03
C GLU A 15 -8.46 -22.04 0.36
N ARG A 16 -7.48 -21.94 1.24
CA ARG A 16 -7.62 -21.29 2.54
C ARG A 16 -8.02 -19.82 2.42
N ILE A 17 -7.35 -19.04 1.57
CA ILE A 17 -7.71 -17.62 1.34
C ILE A 17 -9.17 -17.49 0.86
N PHE A 18 -9.57 -18.29 -0.14
CA PHE A 18 -10.93 -18.21 -0.69
C PHE A 18 -11.98 -18.69 0.31
N SER A 19 -11.73 -19.78 1.03
CA SER A 19 -12.64 -20.29 2.06
C SER A 19 -12.73 -19.37 3.27
N GLU A 20 -11.66 -18.68 3.64
CA GLU A 20 -11.67 -17.68 4.73
C GLU A 20 -12.37 -16.38 4.31
N ALA A 21 -12.21 -15.96 3.05
CA ALA A 21 -12.84 -14.75 2.53
C ALA A 21 -14.32 -14.91 2.17
N PHE A 22 -14.71 -16.07 1.62
CA PHE A 22 -16.04 -16.31 1.04
C PHE A 22 -16.77 -17.53 1.64
N GLY A 23 -16.26 -18.13 2.70
CA GLY A 23 -16.83 -19.36 3.27
C GLY A 23 -18.24 -19.19 3.84
N LEU A 24 -19.02 -20.28 3.78
CA LEU A 24 -20.40 -20.31 4.26
C LEU A 24 -20.52 -19.97 5.76
N ARG A 25 -19.53 -20.36 6.57
CA ARG A 25 -19.48 -20.09 8.01
C ARG A 25 -19.29 -18.59 8.29
N GLN A 26 -18.48 -17.91 7.49
CA GLN A 26 -18.29 -16.47 7.51
C GLN A 26 -19.55 -15.77 6.99
N ALA A 27 -20.15 -16.24 5.90
CA ALA A 27 -21.38 -15.66 5.34
C ALA A 27 -22.56 -15.68 6.34
N VAL A 28 -22.78 -16.79 7.04
CA VAL A 28 -23.88 -16.95 8.02
C VAL A 28 -23.64 -16.15 9.31
N ALA A 29 -22.38 -15.88 9.67
CA ALA A 29 -22.02 -15.11 10.87
C ALA A 29 -21.84 -13.60 10.62
N GLY A 30 -22.20 -13.08 9.44
CA GLY A 30 -21.98 -11.67 9.05
C GLY A 30 -20.54 -11.32 8.64
N GLY A 31 -19.71 -12.34 8.41
CA GLY A 31 -18.25 -12.29 8.29
C GLY A 31 -17.65 -11.94 6.91
N ILE A 32 -18.42 -11.84 5.82
CA ILE A 32 -17.87 -11.37 4.54
C ILE A 32 -17.54 -9.87 4.60
N GLY A 33 -18.43 -9.07 5.20
CA GLY A 33 -18.27 -7.61 5.29
C GLY A 33 -16.98 -7.18 6.00
N PRO A 34 -16.68 -7.70 7.20
CA PRO A 34 -15.44 -7.39 7.91
C PRO A 34 -14.17 -7.83 7.17
N VAL A 35 -14.19 -8.97 6.47
CA VAL A 35 -13.02 -9.45 5.71
C VAL A 35 -12.76 -8.54 4.52
N ILE A 36 -13.80 -8.21 3.74
CA ILE A 36 -13.67 -7.26 2.62
C ILE A 36 -13.23 -5.90 3.14
N MET A 37 -13.84 -5.39 4.21
CA MET A 37 -13.50 -4.09 4.79
C MET A 37 -12.04 -4.05 5.22
N ASN A 38 -11.55 -5.06 5.94
CA ASN A 38 -10.15 -5.12 6.34
C ASN A 38 -9.21 -5.26 5.13
N GLY A 39 -9.59 -6.05 4.12
CA GLY A 39 -8.84 -6.18 2.87
C GLY A 39 -8.72 -4.86 2.12
N VAL A 40 -9.82 -4.14 1.94
CA VAL A 40 -9.85 -2.82 1.29
C VAL A 40 -9.04 -1.80 2.08
N LYS A 41 -9.22 -1.73 3.42
CA LYS A 41 -8.46 -0.84 4.28
C LYS A 41 -6.96 -1.07 4.12
N ARG A 42 -6.49 -2.30 4.35
CA ARG A 42 -5.06 -2.61 4.32
C ARG A 42 -4.48 -2.55 2.91
N GLY A 43 -5.25 -2.91 1.88
CA GLY A 43 -4.86 -2.75 0.48
C GLY A 43 -4.64 -1.28 0.09
N LEU A 44 -5.54 -0.38 0.52
CA LEU A 44 -5.44 1.05 0.29
C LEU A 44 -4.17 1.65 0.93
N PHE A 45 -3.76 1.17 2.10
CA PHE A 45 -2.50 1.57 2.74
C PHE A 45 -1.25 1.11 2.00
N SER A 46 -1.33 -0.02 1.30
CA SER A 46 -0.18 -0.56 0.60
C SER A 46 0.07 0.19 -0.70
N ASN A 47 -0.98 0.34 -1.52
CA ASN A 47 -0.85 0.81 -2.89
C ASN A 47 -1.30 2.26 -3.11
N GLU A 48 -1.91 2.90 -2.13
CA GLU A 48 -2.44 4.27 -2.19
C GLU A 48 -3.41 4.52 -3.38
N ALA A 49 -4.06 3.46 -3.88
CA ALA A 49 -4.93 3.56 -5.03
C ALA A 49 -6.16 4.43 -4.72
N GLY A 50 -6.25 5.58 -5.38
CA GLY A 50 -7.37 6.51 -5.23
C GLY A 50 -7.24 7.51 -4.07
N SER A 51 -6.19 7.44 -3.25
CA SER A 51 -5.95 8.42 -2.16
C SER A 51 -5.58 9.82 -2.66
N GLY A 52 -5.06 9.93 -3.88
CA GLY A 52 -4.65 11.18 -4.50
C GLY A 52 -3.23 11.66 -4.13
N SER A 53 -2.46 10.89 -3.35
CA SER A 53 -1.09 11.23 -2.95
C SER A 53 -0.03 10.91 -4.02
N ALA A 54 -0.08 9.73 -4.62
CA ALA A 54 0.88 9.29 -5.65
C ALA A 54 1.02 10.25 -6.86
N PRO A 55 -0.07 10.90 -7.36
CA PRO A 55 0.02 11.91 -8.41
C PRO A 55 0.97 13.08 -8.10
N CYS A 56 1.20 13.42 -6.82
CA CYS A 56 2.12 14.49 -6.44
C CYS A 56 3.56 14.23 -6.90
N ALA A 57 4.04 12.98 -6.85
CA ALA A 57 5.34 12.61 -7.41
C ALA A 57 5.28 12.46 -8.93
N ALA A 58 4.23 11.85 -9.44
CA ALA A 58 4.04 11.66 -10.88
C ALA A 58 4.03 12.99 -11.65
N ALA A 59 3.50 14.07 -11.07
CA ALA A 59 3.49 15.41 -11.65
C ALA A 59 4.90 15.98 -11.92
N THR A 60 5.95 15.44 -11.29
CA THR A 60 7.34 15.87 -11.51
C THR A 60 8.11 15.02 -12.51
N ALA A 61 7.50 13.93 -12.98
CA ALA A 61 8.12 13.05 -13.96
C ALA A 61 8.26 13.76 -15.32
N LYS A 62 9.46 13.72 -15.90
CA LYS A 62 9.68 14.18 -17.27
C LYS A 62 9.08 13.14 -18.22
N THR A 63 7.95 13.48 -18.83
CA THR A 63 7.24 12.62 -19.78
C THR A 63 6.81 13.43 -21.00
N ASP A 64 6.72 12.75 -22.14
CA ASP A 64 6.14 13.28 -23.38
C ASP A 64 4.61 13.08 -23.43
N HIS A 65 4.07 12.20 -22.58
CA HIS A 65 2.63 11.97 -22.48
C HIS A 65 2.19 11.62 -21.04
N PRO A 66 1.15 12.25 -20.48
CA PRO A 66 0.69 11.98 -19.11
C PRO A 66 0.24 10.53 -18.89
N ALA A 67 -0.39 9.90 -19.89
CA ALA A 67 -0.80 8.50 -19.82
C ALA A 67 0.38 7.52 -19.57
N LYS A 68 1.61 7.81 -20.02
CA LYS A 68 2.79 6.97 -19.72
C LYS A 68 3.04 6.91 -18.21
N VAL A 69 2.97 8.06 -17.54
CA VAL A 69 3.17 8.17 -16.09
C VAL A 69 2.00 7.53 -15.33
N GLY A 70 0.77 7.65 -15.84
CA GLY A 70 -0.39 6.93 -15.30
C GLY A 70 -0.24 5.41 -15.36
N LEU A 71 0.22 4.87 -16.49
CA LEU A 71 0.47 3.44 -16.66
C LEU A 71 1.60 2.93 -15.75
N VAL A 72 2.67 3.71 -15.57
CA VAL A 72 3.75 3.37 -14.63
C VAL A 72 3.24 3.35 -13.18
N GLN A 73 2.38 4.29 -12.79
CA GLN A 73 1.74 4.27 -11.46
C GLN A 73 0.84 3.05 -11.27
N ALA A 74 0.03 2.69 -12.28
CA ALA A 74 -0.80 1.49 -12.23
C ALA A 74 0.04 0.21 -12.13
N LEU A 75 1.20 0.17 -12.82
CA LEU A 75 2.18 -0.91 -12.64
C LEU A 75 2.74 -0.96 -11.22
N GLY A 76 2.98 0.20 -10.60
CA GLY A 76 3.37 0.31 -9.19
C GLY A 76 2.37 -0.37 -8.26
N VAL A 77 1.07 -0.07 -8.43
CA VAL A 77 -0.03 -0.72 -7.68
C VAL A 77 -0.04 -2.24 -7.90
N PHE A 78 0.13 -2.68 -9.15
CA PHE A 78 0.19 -4.11 -9.48
C PHE A 78 1.37 -4.81 -8.78
N ILE A 79 2.57 -4.24 -8.87
CA ILE A 79 3.76 -4.81 -8.24
C ILE A 79 3.57 -4.88 -6.72
N ASP A 80 3.13 -3.79 -6.11
CA ASP A 80 2.95 -3.73 -4.67
C ASP A 80 1.92 -4.76 -4.18
N THR A 81 0.69 -4.71 -4.69
CA THR A 81 -0.40 -5.55 -4.17
C THR A 81 -0.34 -6.99 -4.68
N ILE A 82 -0.20 -7.18 -5.99
CA ILE A 82 -0.31 -8.52 -6.60
C ILE A 82 0.98 -9.30 -6.44
N VAL A 83 2.14 -8.65 -6.45
CA VAL A 83 3.42 -9.35 -6.31
C VAL A 83 3.89 -9.33 -4.85
N ILE A 84 4.15 -8.14 -4.28
CA ILE A 84 4.82 -8.03 -2.98
C ILE A 84 3.91 -8.44 -1.80
N CYS A 85 2.71 -7.88 -1.69
CA CYS A 85 1.77 -8.23 -0.62
C CYS A 85 1.33 -9.69 -0.71
N SER A 86 1.07 -10.19 -1.92
CA SER A 86 0.69 -11.60 -2.09
C SER A 86 1.82 -12.54 -1.70
N CYS A 87 3.07 -12.23 -2.06
CA CYS A 87 4.23 -13.00 -1.59
C CYS A 87 4.36 -12.97 -0.06
N THR A 88 4.12 -11.81 0.55
CA THR A 88 4.15 -11.66 2.02
C THR A 88 3.04 -12.48 2.68
N ALA A 89 1.82 -12.43 2.15
CA ALA A 89 0.69 -13.24 2.61
C ALA A 89 0.96 -14.74 2.48
N PHE A 90 1.45 -15.20 1.33
CA PHE A 90 1.80 -16.61 1.14
C PHE A 90 2.90 -17.05 2.08
N LEU A 91 3.92 -16.22 2.31
CA LEU A 91 4.97 -16.53 3.28
C LEU A 91 4.40 -16.71 4.70
N MET A 92 3.43 -15.88 5.11
CA MET A 92 2.79 -16.03 6.41
C MET A 92 1.88 -17.26 6.48
N LEU A 93 1.13 -17.56 5.42
CA LEU A 93 0.16 -18.67 5.37
C LEU A 93 0.81 -20.05 5.14
N LEU A 94 2.06 -20.09 4.65
CA LEU A 94 2.86 -21.30 4.57
C LEU A 94 3.46 -21.71 5.92
N ALA A 95 3.49 -20.80 6.90
CA ALA A 95 3.93 -21.13 8.24
C ALA A 95 2.77 -21.81 9.03
N PRO A 96 3.06 -22.85 9.83
CA PRO A 96 2.04 -23.56 10.61
C PRO A 96 1.29 -22.65 11.59
N ASP A 97 -0.03 -22.84 11.70
CA ASP A 97 -0.91 -22.07 12.58
C ASP A 97 -0.52 -22.17 14.05
N GLU A 98 0.14 -23.25 14.50
CA GLU A 98 0.63 -23.36 15.88
C GLU A 98 1.69 -22.30 16.21
N ILE A 99 2.39 -21.79 15.20
CA ILE A 99 3.44 -20.77 15.35
C ILE A 99 2.87 -19.37 15.15
N THR A 100 1.94 -19.22 14.21
CA THR A 100 1.49 -17.92 13.70
C THR A 100 0.08 -17.52 14.17
N GLY A 101 -0.76 -18.48 14.58
CA GLY A 101 -2.20 -18.29 14.71
C GLY A 101 -2.67 -17.32 15.79
N SER A 102 -1.82 -16.97 16.76
CA SER A 102 -2.11 -15.95 17.79
C SER A 102 -1.41 -14.62 17.56
N LEU A 103 -0.56 -14.52 16.54
CA LEU A 103 0.26 -13.35 16.25
C LEU A 103 -0.40 -12.48 15.18
N ALA A 104 -0.10 -11.18 15.22
CA ALA A 104 -0.58 -10.22 14.24
C ALA A 104 0.52 -9.24 13.83
N GLY A 105 0.34 -8.59 12.68
CA GLY A 105 1.25 -7.54 12.20
C GLY A 105 2.69 -8.01 12.06
N MET A 106 3.62 -7.24 12.64
CA MET A 106 5.06 -7.54 12.52
C MET A 106 5.49 -8.80 13.26
N ASP A 107 4.85 -9.15 14.38
CA ASP A 107 5.20 -10.34 15.15
C ASP A 107 4.91 -11.61 14.34
N LEU A 108 3.77 -11.62 13.64
CA LEU A 108 3.38 -12.68 12.71
C LEU A 108 4.43 -12.85 11.59
N LEU A 109 4.80 -11.75 10.93
CA LEU A 109 5.77 -11.77 9.84
C LEU A 109 7.14 -12.24 10.33
N GLN A 110 7.61 -11.78 11.48
CA GLN A 110 8.88 -12.21 12.07
C GLN A 110 8.86 -13.69 12.45
N ALA A 111 7.76 -14.19 13.03
CA ALA A 111 7.61 -15.60 13.37
C ALA A 111 7.62 -16.49 12.12
N ALA A 112 6.89 -16.12 11.07
CA ALA A 112 6.89 -16.84 9.80
C ALA A 112 8.28 -16.83 9.13
N MET A 113 8.97 -15.69 9.15
CA MET A 113 10.35 -15.59 8.65
C MET A 113 11.33 -16.44 9.48
N GLY A 114 11.16 -16.47 10.80
CA GLY A 114 11.93 -17.32 11.70
C GLY A 114 11.69 -18.81 11.44
N TYR A 115 10.47 -19.20 11.12
CA TYR A 115 10.13 -20.58 10.75
C TYR A 115 10.80 -20.98 9.43
N HIS A 116 10.67 -20.17 8.39
CA HIS A 116 11.16 -20.55 7.05
C HIS A 116 12.67 -20.36 6.85
N LEU A 117 13.28 -19.37 7.50
CA LEU A 117 14.65 -18.94 7.22
C LEU A 117 15.50 -18.81 8.50
N GLY A 118 14.97 -19.24 9.65
CA GLY A 118 15.67 -19.16 10.93
C GLY A 118 16.00 -17.73 11.35
N LYS A 119 17.05 -17.60 12.17
CA LYS A 119 17.53 -16.30 12.67
C LYS A 119 17.91 -15.32 11.55
N PHE A 120 18.41 -15.83 10.42
CA PHE A 120 18.72 -15.01 9.25
C PHE A 120 17.46 -14.32 8.71
N GLY A 121 16.35 -15.03 8.60
CA GLY A 121 15.08 -14.49 8.12
C GLY A 121 14.55 -13.33 8.97
N VAL A 122 14.65 -13.46 10.30
CA VAL A 122 14.21 -12.42 11.25
C VAL A 122 15.05 -11.14 11.11
N ILE A 123 16.38 -11.26 11.03
CA ILE A 123 17.26 -10.11 10.85
C ILE A 123 17.04 -9.47 9.48
N PHE A 124 16.93 -10.30 8.44
CA PHE A 124 16.69 -9.84 7.08
C PHE A 124 15.40 -9.02 6.97
N ILE A 125 14.28 -9.54 7.49
CA ILE A 125 13.01 -8.82 7.39
C ILE A 125 13.00 -7.53 8.21
N ALA A 126 13.68 -7.50 9.36
CA ALA A 126 13.81 -6.29 10.16
C ALA A 126 14.54 -5.16 9.39
N VAL A 127 15.62 -5.49 8.67
CA VAL A 127 16.36 -4.53 7.83
C VAL A 127 15.49 -4.04 6.65
N ILE A 128 14.78 -4.96 5.99
CA ILE A 128 13.89 -4.62 4.88
C ILE A 128 12.75 -3.70 5.35
N LEU A 129 12.14 -3.99 6.50
CA LEU A 129 11.09 -3.15 7.08
C LEU A 129 11.62 -1.75 7.41
N TRP A 130 12.83 -1.65 7.97
CA TRP A 130 13.45 -0.37 8.23
C TRP A 130 13.63 0.45 6.94
N LEU A 131 14.13 -0.17 5.86
CA LEU A 131 14.27 0.48 4.54
C LEU A 131 12.91 0.91 3.97
N PHE A 132 11.90 0.03 4.07
CA PHE A 132 10.56 0.30 3.56
C PHE A 132 9.93 1.48 4.30
N SER A 133 9.88 1.42 5.64
CA SER A 133 9.36 2.51 6.48
C SER A 133 10.11 3.83 6.26
N PHE A 134 11.44 3.79 6.10
CA PHE A 134 12.23 4.98 5.79
C PHE A 134 11.84 5.59 4.43
N SER A 135 11.73 4.75 3.40
CA SER A 135 11.34 5.19 2.06
C SER A 135 9.93 5.78 2.03
N THR A 136 8.97 5.14 2.71
CA THR A 136 7.59 5.63 2.85
C THR A 136 7.55 6.98 3.55
N PHE A 137 8.31 7.15 4.64
CA PHE A 137 8.34 8.42 5.36
C PHE A 137 8.88 9.56 4.49
N LEU A 138 9.94 9.32 3.72
CA LEU A 138 10.45 10.30 2.74
C LEU A 138 9.42 10.60 1.65
N GLY A 139 8.71 9.58 1.14
CA GLY A 139 7.64 9.74 0.16
C GLY A 139 6.52 10.65 0.66
N ILE A 140 6.02 10.43 1.88
CA ILE A 140 4.96 11.24 2.47
C ILE A 140 5.41 12.69 2.68
N LEU A 141 6.64 12.91 3.16
CA LEU A 141 7.21 14.27 3.27
C LEU A 141 7.28 14.97 1.91
N TYR A 142 7.60 14.23 0.86
CA TYR A 142 7.64 14.76 -0.49
C TYR A 142 6.23 15.10 -1.01
N TYR A 143 5.25 14.20 -0.87
CA TYR A 143 3.86 14.44 -1.28
C TYR A 143 3.26 15.66 -0.57
N ALA A 144 3.54 15.79 0.73
CA ALA A 144 3.03 16.88 1.54
C ALA A 144 3.56 18.26 1.14
N ARG A 145 4.72 18.35 0.46
CA ARG A 145 5.30 19.63 0.03
C ARG A 145 4.30 20.44 -0.81
N SER A 146 3.64 19.81 -1.77
CA SER A 146 2.65 20.46 -2.64
C SER A 146 1.44 20.93 -1.82
N ASN A 147 0.98 20.13 -0.88
CA ASN A 147 -0.16 20.44 -0.01
C ASN A 147 0.15 21.61 0.94
N VAL A 148 1.33 21.62 1.55
CA VAL A 148 1.81 22.71 2.42
C VAL A 148 1.95 24.01 1.63
N SER A 149 2.51 23.94 0.41
CA SER A 149 2.65 25.11 -0.46
C SER A 149 1.30 25.68 -0.87
N TYR A 150 0.32 24.82 -1.12
CA TYR A 150 -1.04 25.22 -1.47
C TYR A 150 -1.76 25.95 -0.32
N LEU A 151 -1.60 25.47 0.93
CA LEU A 151 -2.30 26.04 2.09
C LEU A 151 -1.62 27.27 2.70
N PHE A 152 -0.28 27.25 2.79
CA PHE A 152 0.49 28.24 3.54
C PHE A 152 1.44 29.07 2.66
N GLY A 153 1.39 28.88 1.33
CA GLY A 153 2.35 29.43 0.39
C GLY A 153 3.68 28.67 0.35
N ASP A 154 4.45 28.83 -0.73
CA ASP A 154 5.78 28.21 -0.89
C ASP A 154 6.85 28.97 -0.11
N SER A 155 6.75 28.94 1.23
CA SER A 155 7.74 29.52 2.13
C SER A 155 8.62 28.46 2.78
N TRP A 156 9.91 28.73 2.88
CA TRP A 156 10.86 27.83 3.54
C TRP A 156 10.48 27.55 5.01
N ALA A 157 9.90 28.54 5.69
CA ALA A 157 9.43 28.42 7.07
C ALA A 157 8.28 27.41 7.18
N ALA A 158 7.24 27.50 6.34
CA ALA A 158 6.12 26.56 6.36
C ALA A 158 6.56 25.12 6.04
N GLN A 159 7.43 24.97 5.04
CA GLN A 159 7.98 23.65 4.66
C GLN A 159 8.82 23.03 5.78
N THR A 160 9.63 23.84 6.47
CA THR A 160 10.46 23.35 7.58
C THR A 160 9.61 23.03 8.80
N ALA A 161 8.62 23.87 9.12
CA ALA A 161 7.68 23.61 10.22
C ALA A 161 6.94 22.29 10.02
N TYR A 162 6.45 22.01 8.81
CA TYR A 162 5.80 20.73 8.50
C TYR A 162 6.75 19.53 8.69
N LYS A 163 7.99 19.61 8.22
CA LYS A 163 8.98 18.52 8.40
C LYS A 163 9.28 18.26 9.88
N VAL A 164 9.45 19.31 10.68
CA VAL A 164 9.66 19.19 12.12
C VAL A 164 8.44 18.53 12.78
N LEU A 165 7.23 18.98 12.43
CA LEU A 165 5.99 18.38 12.92
C LEU A 165 5.89 16.89 12.55
N ALA A 166 6.16 16.54 11.30
CA ALA A 166 6.13 15.15 10.84
C ALA A 166 7.15 14.26 11.56
N LEU A 167 8.35 14.77 11.85
CA LEU A 167 9.36 14.04 12.64
C LEU A 167 8.93 13.84 14.09
N VAL A 168 8.32 14.85 14.71
CA VAL A 168 7.75 14.73 16.06
C VAL A 168 6.63 13.68 16.07
N MET A 169 5.74 13.72 15.07
CA MET A 169 4.66 12.73 14.94
C MET A 169 5.19 11.32 14.66
N LEU A 170 6.28 11.17 13.91
CA LEU A 170 6.96 9.87 13.72
C LEU A 170 7.45 9.30 15.05
N PHE A 171 8.07 10.14 15.90
CA PHE A 171 8.52 9.72 17.22
C PHE A 171 7.35 9.33 18.14
N ILE A 172 6.29 10.14 18.16
CA ILE A 172 5.07 9.84 18.92
C ILE A 172 4.45 8.53 18.44
N GLY A 173 4.36 8.33 17.12
CA GLY A 173 3.81 7.12 16.52
C GLY A 173 4.58 5.85 16.90
N GLY A 174 5.90 5.94 17.09
CA GLY A 174 6.71 4.83 17.58
C GLY A 174 6.49 4.48 19.06
N LEU A 175 5.94 5.39 19.85
CA LEU A 175 5.62 5.17 21.28
C LEU A 175 4.14 4.86 21.51
N ALA A 176 3.27 5.21 20.57
CA ALA A 176 1.83 5.03 20.68
C ALA A 176 1.43 3.55 20.50
N ALA A 177 0.24 3.20 21.02
CA ALA A 177 -0.31 1.87 20.83
C ALA A 177 -0.61 1.59 19.35
N TYR A 178 -0.26 0.39 18.90
CA TYR A 178 -0.44 -0.07 17.51
C TYR A 178 -1.84 0.25 16.97
N THR A 179 -2.89 -0.04 17.72
CA THR A 179 -4.28 0.17 17.30
C THR A 179 -4.62 1.64 17.05
N ILE A 180 -4.18 2.55 17.94
CA ILE A 180 -4.46 3.99 17.81
C ILE A 180 -3.83 4.55 16.53
N VAL A 181 -2.60 4.16 16.21
CA VAL A 181 -1.90 4.62 15.00
C VAL A 181 -2.62 4.16 13.75
N TRP A 182 -3.06 2.90 13.71
CA TRP A 182 -3.81 2.36 12.58
C TRP A 182 -5.21 2.97 12.44
N ASP A 183 -5.92 3.18 13.54
CA ASP A 183 -7.26 3.78 13.51
C ASP A 183 -7.22 5.23 13.00
N LEU A 184 -6.24 6.01 13.47
CA LEU A 184 -6.05 7.38 12.99
C LEU A 184 -5.66 7.41 11.50
N GLY A 185 -4.78 6.49 11.10
CA GLY A 185 -4.43 6.31 9.69
C GLY A 185 -5.65 5.96 8.83
N ASP A 186 -6.45 4.98 9.26
CA ASP A 186 -7.62 4.47 8.52
C ASP A 186 -8.57 5.62 8.20
N VAL A 187 -8.81 6.50 9.18
CA VAL A 187 -9.63 7.70 9.02
C VAL A 187 -8.97 8.68 8.05
N GLY A 188 -7.68 8.96 8.20
CA GLY A 188 -6.96 9.91 7.35
C GLY A 188 -6.95 9.50 5.87
N VAL A 189 -6.50 8.28 5.58
CA VAL A 189 -6.44 7.75 4.21
C VAL A 189 -7.84 7.57 3.63
N GLY A 190 -8.82 7.16 4.45
CA GLY A 190 -10.22 7.06 4.05
C GLY A 190 -10.79 8.41 3.60
N LEU A 191 -10.58 9.48 4.37
CA LEU A 191 -11.02 10.83 4.00
C LEU A 191 -10.34 11.32 2.72
N MET A 192 -9.00 11.17 2.62
CA MET A 192 -8.26 11.55 1.41
C MET A 192 -8.83 10.86 0.17
N THR A 193 -9.10 9.57 0.27
CA THR A 193 -9.65 8.76 -0.83
C THR A 193 -11.06 9.22 -1.22
N ILE A 194 -11.94 9.46 -0.25
CA ILE A 194 -13.30 9.93 -0.52
C ILE A 194 -13.28 11.27 -1.27
N PHE A 195 -12.52 12.25 -0.78
CA PHE A 195 -12.44 13.57 -1.43
C PHE A 195 -11.84 13.49 -2.82
N ASN A 196 -10.77 12.70 -2.98
CA ASN A 196 -10.11 12.54 -4.27
C ASN A 196 -11.02 11.85 -5.29
N LEU A 197 -11.76 10.80 -4.92
CA LEU A 197 -12.68 10.11 -5.83
C LEU A 197 -13.85 11.01 -6.26
N ILE A 198 -14.39 11.83 -5.36
CA ILE A 198 -15.44 12.81 -5.71
C ILE A 198 -14.92 13.82 -6.75
N ALA A 199 -13.67 14.26 -6.64
CA ALA A 199 -13.06 15.16 -7.61
C ALA A 199 -12.69 14.46 -8.93
N LEU A 200 -12.26 13.19 -8.87
CA LEU A 200 -11.81 12.43 -10.03
C LEU A 200 -12.97 11.94 -10.90
N TYR A 201 -14.13 11.64 -10.31
CA TYR A 201 -15.30 11.15 -11.03
C TYR A 201 -15.72 12.05 -12.23
N PRO A 202 -15.90 13.38 -12.08
CA PRO A 202 -16.21 14.25 -13.21
C PRO A 202 -15.06 14.34 -14.23
N MET A 203 -13.81 14.13 -13.80
CA MET A 203 -12.62 14.18 -14.65
C MET A 203 -12.32 12.85 -15.38
N ALA A 204 -13.15 11.83 -15.18
CA ALA A 204 -12.93 10.52 -15.78
C ALA A 204 -12.97 10.56 -17.31
N GLY A 205 -13.77 11.47 -17.88
CA GLY A 205 -13.84 11.67 -19.33
C GLY A 205 -12.51 12.14 -19.92
N GLU A 206 -11.86 13.12 -19.30
CA GLU A 206 -10.57 13.66 -19.71
C GLU A 206 -9.46 12.62 -19.57
N ALA A 207 -9.48 11.84 -18.47
CA ALA A 207 -8.52 10.77 -18.26
C ALA A 207 -8.63 9.68 -19.35
N LEU A 208 -9.85 9.25 -19.69
CA LEU A 208 -10.10 8.27 -20.75
C LEU A 208 -9.73 8.82 -22.13
N ALA A 209 -10.05 10.09 -22.40
CA ALA A 209 -9.66 10.74 -23.65
C ALA A 209 -8.13 10.82 -23.80
N SER A 210 -7.41 11.16 -22.72
CA SER A 210 -5.95 11.18 -22.69
C SER A 210 -5.35 9.79 -22.94
N LEU A 211 -5.92 8.74 -22.34
CA LEU A 211 -5.49 7.37 -22.59
C LEU A 211 -5.69 6.97 -24.06
N LYS A 212 -6.84 7.31 -24.63
CA LYS A 212 -7.13 7.02 -26.04
C LYS A 212 -6.16 7.73 -26.99
N ASP A 213 -5.88 9.01 -26.75
CA ASP A 213 -4.89 9.78 -27.53
C ASP A 213 -3.50 9.13 -27.48
N TYR A 214 -3.09 8.66 -26.30
CA TYR A 214 -1.83 7.93 -26.13
C TYR A 214 -1.77 6.65 -26.96
N GLU A 215 -2.81 5.82 -26.89
CA GLU A 215 -2.87 4.55 -27.63
C GLU A 215 -2.85 4.76 -29.14
N GLU A 216 -3.59 5.76 -29.64
CA GLU A 216 -3.60 6.11 -31.06
C GLU A 216 -2.23 6.60 -31.56
N LYS A 217 -1.56 7.47 -30.79
CA LYS A 217 -0.22 7.97 -31.13
C LYS A 217 0.83 6.87 -31.07
N ARG A 218 0.74 5.97 -30.08
CA ARG A 218 1.62 4.80 -29.97
C ARG A 218 1.42 3.84 -31.14
N ALA A 219 0.18 3.57 -31.54
CA ALA A 219 -0.13 2.73 -32.69
C ALA A 219 0.40 3.31 -34.01
N LYS A 220 0.43 4.64 -34.13
CA LYS A 220 0.99 5.37 -35.28
C LYS A 220 2.52 5.54 -35.23
N GLY A 221 3.19 5.09 -34.15
CA GLY A 221 4.64 5.19 -33.99
C GLY A 221 5.17 6.62 -33.77
N VAL A 222 4.32 7.53 -33.30
CA VAL A 222 4.66 8.95 -33.08
C VAL A 222 4.99 9.27 -31.62
N LEU A 223 5.01 8.25 -30.74
CA LEU A 223 5.30 8.28 -29.30
C LEU A 223 6.11 7.06 -28.84
#